data_AF-A0A419VWU2-F1
#
_entry.id   AF-A0A419VWU2-F1
#
_cell.length_a   1.000
_cell.length_b   1.000
_cell.length_c   1.000
_cell.angle_alpha   90.00
_cell.angle_beta   90.00
_cell.angle_gamma   90.00
#
_symmetry.space_group_name_H-M   'P 1'
#
loop_
_entity.id
_entity.type
_entity.pdbx_description
1 polymer ?
#
loop_
_entity_poly.entity_id
_entity_poly.type
_entity_poly.pdbx_seq_one_letter_code
_entity_poly.pdbx_strand_id
1 'polypeptide(L)'
;MWVNGIGPDHDGLKANEIEDELELDLEYTAKTSLKHLVDVNIVEEFTPSGPSTLVIASWMDGGDGDVVNGNVTEAAEEGLRALADEVSTEPSSDGEAAATDGGGLSTIIADEFDLVIDKVENFLRTTDRPVDVLNQAVEAIEEADGVEVGEDYGEIAFINMPHRFRLTDRAVSLYEQ
;
A
#
# COMPACT_ATOMS: atom_id res chain seq x y z
N MET A 1 26.23 1.94 -16.23
CA MET A 1 26.03 0.74 -15.40
C MET A 1 27.34 0.14 -14.90
N TRP A 2 28.22 -0.42 -15.75
CA TRP A 2 29.45 -1.10 -15.27
C TRP A 2 30.38 -0.20 -14.45
N VAL A 3 30.68 1.01 -14.95
CA VAL A 3 31.53 2.00 -14.25
C VAL A 3 30.91 2.43 -12.90
N ASN A 4 29.60 2.34 -12.77
CA ASN A 4 28.85 2.67 -11.54
C ASN A 4 28.62 1.43 -10.65
N GLY A 5 29.33 0.33 -10.90
CA GLY A 5 29.25 -0.89 -10.07
C GLY A 5 27.98 -1.73 -10.27
N ILE A 6 27.15 -1.41 -11.27
CA ILE A 6 25.90 -2.14 -11.55
C ILE A 6 26.21 -3.30 -12.48
N GLY A 7 26.71 -4.38 -11.89
CA GLY A 7 27.05 -5.64 -12.56
C GLY A 7 26.01 -6.75 -12.35
N PRO A 8 26.34 -7.99 -12.76
CA PRO A 8 25.47 -9.17 -12.60
C PRO A 8 25.11 -9.48 -11.14
N ASP A 9 26.00 -9.18 -10.20
CA ASP A 9 25.77 -9.42 -8.77
C ASP A 9 25.06 -8.25 -8.06
N HIS A 10 24.69 -7.18 -8.78
CA HIS A 10 23.98 -6.05 -8.20
C HIS A 10 22.50 -6.36 -7.98
N ASP A 11 21.89 -5.73 -6.98
CA ASP A 11 20.44 -5.79 -6.70
C ASP A 11 19.57 -5.15 -7.80
N GLY A 12 20.16 -4.70 -8.90
CA GLY A 12 19.54 -3.93 -9.97
C GLY A 12 18.97 -2.56 -9.54
N LEU A 13 18.67 -1.74 -10.54
CA LEU A 13 18.02 -0.43 -10.41
C LEU A 13 16.58 -0.48 -10.93
N LYS A 14 15.68 0.33 -10.38
CA LYS A 14 14.35 0.54 -10.99
C LYS A 14 14.49 1.40 -12.24
N ALA A 15 13.54 1.29 -13.16
CA ALA A 15 13.56 2.05 -14.41
C ALA A 15 13.61 3.58 -14.21
N ASN A 16 12.99 4.10 -13.14
CA ASN A 16 12.99 5.53 -12.81
C ASN A 16 14.26 6.00 -12.07
N GLU A 17 15.08 5.08 -11.54
CA GLU A 17 16.34 5.41 -10.86
C GLU A 17 17.50 5.49 -11.87
N ILE A 18 17.33 4.97 -13.09
CA ILE A 18 18.43 4.77 -14.03
C ILE A 18 19.00 6.06 -14.60
N GLU A 19 18.18 7.06 -14.88
CA GLU A 19 18.68 8.35 -15.41
C GLU A 19 19.52 9.06 -14.34
N ASP A 20 19.04 9.09 -13.10
CA ASP A 20 19.73 9.71 -11.98
C ASP A 20 21.03 8.97 -11.60
N GLU A 21 20.95 7.65 -11.37
CA GLU A 21 22.09 6.83 -10.91
C GLU A 21 23.17 6.64 -11.98
N LEU A 22 22.81 6.82 -13.26
CA LEU A 22 23.76 6.76 -14.36
C LEU A 22 24.17 8.14 -14.90
N GLU A 23 23.63 9.22 -14.33
CA GLU A 23 23.82 10.61 -14.79
C GLU A 23 23.56 10.73 -16.31
N LEU A 24 22.44 10.16 -16.77
CA LEU A 24 22.05 10.11 -18.18
C LEU A 24 20.87 11.03 -18.48
N ASP A 25 21.02 11.85 -19.52
CA ASP A 25 19.91 12.56 -20.16
C ASP A 25 19.44 11.78 -21.39
N LEU A 26 18.42 10.92 -21.22
CA LEU A 26 17.90 10.11 -22.33
C LEU A 26 16.85 10.88 -23.15
N GLU A 27 16.96 10.82 -24.47
CA GLU A 27 15.95 11.40 -25.38
C GLU A 27 14.63 10.61 -25.37
N TYR A 28 14.68 9.33 -24.99
CA TYR A 28 13.54 8.42 -24.89
C TYR A 28 13.43 7.90 -23.47
N THR A 29 12.20 7.61 -23.02
CA THR A 29 11.95 7.06 -21.68
C THR A 29 12.83 5.85 -21.40
N ALA A 30 13.56 5.88 -20.27
CA ALA A 30 14.45 4.81 -19.83
C ALA A 30 13.86 3.41 -20.02
N LYS A 31 12.58 3.23 -19.69
CA LYS A 31 11.86 1.96 -19.86
C LYS A 31 11.93 1.37 -21.28
N THR A 32 11.77 2.20 -22.31
CA THR A 32 11.83 1.75 -23.71
C THR A 32 13.25 1.34 -24.09
N SER A 33 14.24 2.14 -23.69
CA SER A 33 15.66 1.84 -23.92
C SER A 33 16.08 0.54 -23.24
N LEU A 34 15.66 0.32 -21.99
CA LEU A 34 15.94 -0.90 -21.23
C LEU A 34 15.34 -2.13 -21.89
N LYS A 35 14.10 -2.05 -22.38
CA LYS A 35 13.46 -3.17 -23.07
C LYS A 35 14.29 -3.65 -24.26
N HIS A 36 14.80 -2.72 -25.07
CA HIS A 36 15.67 -3.09 -26.19
C HIS A 36 17.01 -3.70 -25.72
N LEU A 37 17.58 -3.20 -24.61
CA LEU A 37 18.80 -3.78 -24.02
C LEU A 37 18.57 -5.17 -23.43
N VAL A 38 17.36 -5.44 -22.93
CA VAL A 38 16.92 -6.77 -22.50
C VAL A 38 16.78 -7.70 -23.71
N ASP A 39 16.16 -7.24 -24.80
CA ASP A 39 15.97 -8.04 -26.03
C ASP A 39 17.32 -8.51 -26.64
N VAL A 40 18.39 -7.71 -26.50
CA VAL A 40 19.74 -8.07 -26.98
C VAL A 40 20.62 -8.75 -25.92
N ASN A 41 20.08 -9.06 -24.75
CA ASN A 41 20.76 -9.71 -23.62
C ASN A 41 22.00 -8.93 -23.14
N ILE A 42 21.86 -7.60 -23.02
CA ILE A 42 22.85 -6.71 -22.40
C ILE A 42 22.44 -6.41 -20.95
N VAL A 43 21.16 -6.12 -20.75
CA VAL A 43 20.55 -5.90 -19.43
C VAL A 43 19.63 -7.08 -19.12
N GLU A 44 19.58 -7.50 -17.86
CA GLU A 44 18.60 -8.45 -17.33
C GLU A 44 17.50 -7.66 -16.63
N GLU A 45 16.23 -7.95 -16.94
CA GLU A 45 15.06 -7.53 -16.18
C GLU A 45 14.65 -8.67 -15.25
N PHE A 46 14.54 -8.39 -13.95
CA PHE A 46 14.12 -9.38 -12.97
C PHE A 46 13.29 -8.74 -11.85
N THR A 47 12.52 -9.57 -11.16
CA THR A 47 11.84 -9.18 -9.91
C THR A 47 12.72 -9.65 -8.74
N PRO A 48 12.98 -8.80 -7.73
CA PRO A 48 13.71 -9.21 -6.54
C PRO A 48 13.10 -10.47 -5.91
N SER A 49 13.95 -11.27 -5.25
CA SER A 49 13.46 -12.43 -4.49
C SER A 49 12.53 -11.96 -3.37
N GLY A 50 11.37 -12.58 -3.26
CA GLY A 50 10.35 -12.20 -2.28
C GLY A 50 8.95 -12.20 -2.87
N PRO A 51 7.96 -11.70 -2.11
CA PRO A 51 6.61 -11.54 -2.62
C PRO A 51 6.59 -10.45 -3.71
N SER A 52 5.82 -10.69 -4.78
CA SER A 52 5.62 -9.70 -5.85
C SER A 52 4.86 -8.46 -5.38
N THR A 53 4.14 -8.58 -4.27
CA THR A 53 3.34 -7.53 -3.65
C THR A 53 3.60 -7.52 -2.16
N LEU A 54 3.98 -6.37 -1.62
CA LEU A 54 4.04 -6.11 -0.19
C LEU A 54 2.68 -5.59 0.26
N VAL A 55 2.17 -6.13 1.35
CA VAL A 55 0.91 -5.72 1.95
C VAL A 55 1.23 -5.08 3.30
N ILE A 56 0.87 -3.82 3.46
CA ILE A 56 1.22 -3.01 4.64
C ILE A 56 -0.05 -2.57 5.34
N ALA A 57 -0.15 -2.83 6.65
CA ALA A 57 -1.18 -2.25 7.50
C ALA A 57 -0.65 -0.95 8.09
N SER A 58 -1.21 0.20 7.71
CA SER A 58 -0.64 1.53 8.00
C SER A 58 -0.58 1.90 9.48
N TRP A 59 -1.50 1.37 10.28
CA TRP A 59 -1.65 1.70 11.70
C TRP A 59 -0.77 0.85 12.64
N MET A 60 -0.25 -0.28 12.15
CA MET A 60 0.61 -1.15 12.95
C MET A 60 1.97 -0.51 13.21
N ASP A 61 2.70 -1.05 14.20
CA ASP A 61 4.01 -0.54 14.65
C ASP A 61 3.98 0.94 15.08
N GLY A 62 2.88 1.37 15.71
CA GLY A 62 2.74 2.74 16.20
C GLY A 62 2.51 3.79 15.10
N GLY A 63 1.93 3.38 13.97
CA GLY A 63 1.61 4.25 12.84
C GLY A 63 2.71 4.37 11.78
N ASP A 64 3.82 3.66 11.94
CA ASP A 64 4.88 3.54 10.92
C ASP A 64 4.55 2.47 9.85
N GLY A 65 3.57 1.63 10.14
CA GLY A 65 3.07 0.55 9.28
C GLY A 65 3.91 -0.73 9.33
N ASP A 66 3.25 -1.89 9.32
CA ASP A 66 3.93 -3.19 9.34
C ASP A 66 3.53 -4.07 8.14
N VAL A 67 4.45 -4.94 7.71
CA VAL A 67 4.26 -5.86 6.59
C VAL A 67 3.48 -7.09 7.04
N VAL A 68 2.24 -7.22 6.56
CA VAL A 68 1.29 -8.27 6.95
C VAL A 68 1.15 -9.40 5.91
N ASN A 69 2.18 -9.61 5.10
CA ASN A 69 2.19 -10.65 4.05
C ASN A 69 1.86 -12.04 4.63
N GLY A 70 0.75 -12.63 4.16
CA GLY A 70 0.28 -13.95 4.59
C GLY A 70 -0.79 -13.91 5.70
N ASN A 71 -0.92 -12.81 6.43
CA ASN A 71 -1.91 -12.62 7.50
C ASN A 71 -2.84 -11.42 7.22
N VAL A 72 -2.97 -11.02 5.95
CA VAL A 72 -3.72 -9.83 5.52
C VAL A 72 -5.16 -9.84 6.04
N THR A 73 -5.83 -11.00 5.95
CA THR A 73 -7.20 -11.15 6.45
C THR A 73 -7.28 -10.98 7.96
N GLU A 74 -6.34 -11.55 8.71
CA GLU A 74 -6.32 -11.46 10.18
C GLU A 74 -6.08 -10.01 10.62
N ALA A 75 -5.13 -9.31 9.99
CA ALA A 75 -4.87 -7.89 10.23
C ALA A 75 -6.10 -7.03 9.93
N ALA A 76 -6.80 -7.30 8.83
CA ALA A 76 -8.03 -6.59 8.48
C ALA A 76 -9.16 -6.83 9.48
N GLU A 77 -9.33 -8.08 9.94
CA GLU A 77 -10.33 -8.39 10.97
C GLU A 77 -9.99 -7.74 12.31
N GLU A 78 -8.71 -7.60 12.66
CA GLU A 78 -8.27 -6.87 13.85
C GLU A 78 -8.62 -5.38 13.74
N GLY A 79 -8.29 -4.74 12.61
CA GLY A 79 -8.66 -3.35 12.34
C GLY A 79 -10.17 -3.13 12.37
N LEU A 80 -10.96 -4.03 11.79
CA LEU A 80 -12.42 -3.95 11.86
C LEU A 80 -12.99 -4.12 13.27
N ARG A 81 -12.34 -4.93 14.12
CA ARG A 81 -12.75 -5.06 15.52
C ARG A 81 -12.47 -3.76 16.28
N ALA A 82 -11.31 -3.15 16.06
CA ALA A 82 -10.97 -1.85 16.65
C ALA A 82 -11.96 -0.76 16.22
N LEU A 83 -12.26 -0.67 14.91
CA LEU A 83 -13.26 0.26 14.39
C LEU A 83 -14.66 0.00 14.99
N ALA A 84 -15.08 -1.26 15.10
CA ALA A 84 -16.36 -1.61 15.70
C ALA A 84 -16.43 -1.25 17.20
N ASP A 85 -15.32 -1.41 17.94
CA ASP A 85 -15.22 -1.05 19.34
C ASP A 85 -15.29 0.47 19.55
N GLU A 86 -14.66 1.24 18.65
CA GLU A 86 -14.75 2.71 18.66
C GLU A 86 -16.17 3.19 18.38
N VAL A 87 -16.81 2.68 17.31
CA VAL A 87 -18.23 2.96 17.00
C VAL A 87 -19.16 2.65 18.17
N SER A 88 -18.88 1.58 18.92
CA SER A 88 -19.68 1.18 20.09
C SER A 88 -19.51 2.11 21.30
N THR A 89 -18.39 2.83 21.36
CA THR A 89 -18.03 3.73 22.46
C THR A 89 -18.49 5.17 22.18
N GLU A 90 -18.84 5.50 20.94
CA GLU A 90 -19.44 6.79 20.61
C GLU A 90 -20.73 7.02 21.42
N PRO A 91 -20.88 8.18 22.08
CA PRO A 91 -22.11 8.47 22.81
C PRO A 91 -23.29 8.48 21.84
N SER A 92 -24.22 7.54 22.01
CA SER A 92 -25.50 7.56 21.32
C SER A 92 -26.13 8.93 21.58
N SER A 93 -26.51 9.65 20.51
CA SER A 93 -26.93 11.05 20.55
C SER A 93 -28.32 11.26 21.20
N ASP A 94 -28.50 10.80 22.44
CA ASP A 94 -29.72 10.92 23.25
C ASP A 94 -29.50 11.76 24.53
N GLY A 95 -28.40 12.51 24.62
CA GLY A 95 -28.20 13.45 25.72
C GLY A 95 -26.95 14.32 25.57
N GLU A 96 -27.16 15.56 25.12
CA GLU A 96 -26.25 16.71 25.30
C GLU A 96 -24.75 16.43 25.13
N ALA A 97 -24.30 16.25 23.89
CA ALA A 97 -22.93 16.52 23.47
C ALA A 97 -22.98 17.27 22.12
N ALA A 98 -22.11 18.26 21.97
CA ALA A 98 -22.18 19.28 20.93
C ALA A 98 -22.33 18.71 19.51
N ALA A 99 -23.44 19.06 18.87
CA ALA A 99 -23.64 18.90 17.43
C ALA A 99 -22.66 19.82 16.68
N THR A 100 -21.47 19.31 16.39
CA THR A 100 -20.82 19.62 15.12
C THR A 100 -21.61 18.88 14.03
N ASP A 101 -21.94 19.55 12.94
CA ASP A 101 -22.83 19.08 11.84
C ASP A 101 -22.36 17.81 11.09
N GLY A 102 -21.28 17.16 11.53
CA GLY A 102 -20.82 15.87 11.04
C GLY A 102 -21.35 14.75 11.94
N GLY A 103 -22.14 13.82 11.39
CA GLY A 103 -22.54 12.62 12.12
C GLY A 103 -21.31 11.84 12.58
N GLY A 104 -21.39 11.19 13.75
CA GLY A 104 -20.29 10.36 14.28
C GLY A 104 -19.89 9.22 13.34
N LEU A 105 -18.84 8.49 13.67
CA LEU A 105 -18.31 7.36 12.88
C LEU A 105 -19.40 6.39 12.43
N SER A 106 -20.33 6.08 13.33
CA SER A 106 -21.51 5.24 13.06
C SER A 106 -22.37 5.75 11.89
N THR A 107 -22.51 7.07 11.72
CA THR A 107 -23.30 7.69 10.64
C THR A 107 -22.55 7.65 9.32
N ILE A 108 -21.25 7.94 9.33
CA ILE A 108 -20.38 7.90 8.13
C ILE A 108 -20.38 6.49 7.55
N ILE A 109 -20.13 5.49 8.39
CA ILE A 109 -20.09 4.09 7.96
C ILE A 109 -21.48 3.59 7.56
N ALA A 110 -22.55 4.04 8.24
CA ALA A 110 -23.91 3.70 7.84
C ALA A 110 -24.24 4.23 6.44
N ASP A 111 -23.85 5.47 6.12
CA ASP A 111 -24.06 6.07 4.80
C ASP A 111 -23.27 5.35 3.71
N GLU A 112 -21.98 5.11 3.94
CA GLU A 112 -21.07 4.47 2.97
C GLU A 112 -21.54 3.06 2.56
N PHE A 113 -22.05 2.29 3.53
CA PHE A 113 -22.47 0.91 3.30
C PHE A 113 -23.99 0.74 3.11
N ASP A 114 -24.77 1.82 3.05
CA ASP A 114 -26.24 1.80 2.99
C ASP A 114 -26.87 0.93 4.11
N LEU A 115 -26.40 1.15 5.33
CA LEU A 115 -26.80 0.42 6.54
C LEU A 115 -27.65 1.30 7.46
N VAL A 116 -28.39 0.62 8.34
CA VAL A 116 -28.96 1.28 9.52
C VAL A 116 -27.86 1.36 10.59
N ILE A 117 -27.75 2.49 11.28
CA ILE A 117 -26.75 2.74 12.35
C ILE A 117 -26.63 1.55 13.32
N ASP A 118 -27.74 1.02 13.82
CA ASP A 118 -27.77 -0.12 14.76
C ASP A 118 -27.15 -1.43 14.20
N LYS A 119 -26.93 -1.52 12.89
CA LYS A 119 -26.34 -2.68 12.23
C LYS A 119 -24.85 -2.52 11.92
N VAL A 120 -24.30 -1.32 12.05
CA VAL A 120 -22.92 -1.01 11.67
C VAL A 120 -21.94 -1.90 12.44
N GLU A 121 -22.04 -1.94 13.77
CA GLU A 121 -21.14 -2.76 14.60
C GLU A 121 -21.17 -4.24 14.18
N ASN A 122 -22.38 -4.81 14.03
CA ASN A 122 -22.51 -6.20 13.64
C ASN A 122 -21.98 -6.45 12.22
N PHE A 123 -22.18 -5.52 11.28
CA PHE A 123 -21.64 -5.62 9.93
C PHE A 123 -20.11 -5.65 9.93
N LEU A 124 -19.47 -4.72 10.64
CA LEU A 124 -18.01 -4.66 10.76
C LEU A 124 -17.43 -5.96 11.35
N ARG A 125 -18.11 -6.57 12.32
CA ARG A 125 -17.64 -7.82 12.95
C ARG A 125 -17.91 -9.10 12.15
N THR A 126 -18.84 -9.08 11.20
CA THR A 126 -19.34 -10.31 10.53
C THR A 126 -19.17 -10.32 9.01
N THR A 127 -18.58 -9.27 8.44
CA THR A 127 -18.27 -9.21 7.01
C THR A 127 -17.37 -10.37 6.57
N ASP A 128 -17.62 -10.89 5.37
CA ASP A 128 -16.81 -11.90 4.70
C ASP A 128 -15.67 -11.29 3.86
N ARG A 129 -15.62 -9.96 3.76
CA ARG A 129 -14.63 -9.19 3.01
C ARG A 129 -13.92 -8.18 3.92
N PRO A 130 -13.12 -8.62 4.90
CA PRO A 130 -12.61 -7.72 5.93
C PRO A 130 -11.67 -6.65 5.37
N VAL A 131 -10.86 -6.98 4.36
CA VAL A 131 -9.92 -6.03 3.73
C VAL A 131 -10.66 -4.91 3.01
N ASP A 132 -11.60 -5.27 2.12
CA ASP A 132 -12.34 -4.29 1.32
C ASP A 132 -13.17 -3.37 2.22
N VAL A 133 -13.85 -3.95 3.23
CA VAL A 133 -14.69 -3.18 4.16
C VAL A 133 -13.85 -2.26 5.03
N LEU A 134 -12.69 -2.70 5.52
CA LEU A 134 -11.81 -1.85 6.32
C LEU A 134 -11.32 -0.65 5.52
N ASN A 135 -10.76 -0.88 4.33
CA ASN A 135 -10.22 0.20 3.50
C ASN A 135 -11.31 1.20 3.09
N GLN A 136 -12.49 0.70 2.69
CA GLN A 136 -13.62 1.55 2.31
C GLN A 136 -14.15 2.37 3.51
N ALA A 137 -14.18 1.78 4.70
CA ALA A 137 -14.58 2.51 5.91
C ALA A 137 -13.56 3.60 6.28
N VAL A 138 -12.26 3.30 6.19
CA VAL A 138 -11.19 4.27 6.44
C VAL A 138 -11.25 5.42 5.45
N GLU A 139 -11.40 5.13 4.15
CA GLU A 139 -11.56 6.15 3.09
C GLU A 139 -12.76 7.06 3.38
N ALA A 140 -13.92 6.49 3.73
CA ALA A 140 -15.11 7.29 4.07
C ALA A 140 -14.90 8.18 5.31
N ILE A 141 -14.12 7.73 6.30
CA ILE A 141 -13.79 8.53 7.49
C ILE A 141 -12.83 9.66 7.13
N GLU A 142 -11.80 9.39 6.30
CA GLU A 142 -10.85 10.42 5.84
C GLU A 142 -11.51 11.49 4.98
N GLU A 143 -12.53 11.13 4.20
CA GLU A 143 -13.31 12.08 3.39
C GLU A 143 -14.32 12.88 4.22
N ALA A 144 -14.69 12.41 5.42
CA ALA A 144 -15.67 13.07 6.26
C ALA A 144 -15.05 14.27 7.02
N ASP A 145 -15.71 15.43 6.94
CA ASP A 145 -15.29 16.60 7.68
C ASP A 145 -15.57 16.44 9.19
N GLY A 146 -14.54 16.62 10.01
CA GLY A 146 -14.67 16.73 11.47
C GLY A 146 -14.56 15.41 12.24
N VAL A 147 -14.19 14.32 11.56
CA VAL A 147 -13.85 13.03 12.17
C VAL A 147 -12.46 12.62 11.67
N GLU A 148 -11.64 12.03 12.55
CA GLU A 148 -10.30 11.54 12.20
C GLU A 148 -10.28 10.02 12.34
N VAL A 149 -9.43 9.35 11.55
CA VAL A 149 -9.18 7.91 11.66
C VAL A 149 -8.49 7.62 12.98
N GLY A 150 -8.98 6.61 13.71
CA GLY A 150 -8.41 6.17 14.98
C GLY A 150 -6.99 5.60 14.85
N GLU A 151 -6.27 5.50 15.98
CA GLU A 151 -4.88 5.01 15.99
C GLU A 151 -4.79 3.47 15.85
N ASP A 152 -5.88 2.75 16.13
CA ASP A 152 -5.91 1.29 16.23
C ASP A 152 -6.36 0.58 14.93
N TYR A 153 -6.65 1.33 13.85
CA TYR A 153 -7.00 0.81 12.53
C TYR A 153 -6.60 1.79 11.42
N GLY A 154 -6.56 1.31 10.19
CA GLY A 154 -6.20 2.14 9.04
C GLY A 154 -6.26 1.36 7.73
N GLU A 155 -5.73 1.94 6.66
CA GLU A 155 -5.70 1.32 5.34
C GLU A 155 -4.69 0.16 5.27
N ILE A 156 -5.08 -0.90 4.58
CA ILE A 156 -4.19 -1.94 4.09
C ILE A 156 -3.74 -1.59 2.66
N ALA A 157 -2.47 -1.19 2.51
CA ALA A 157 -1.87 -0.82 1.24
C ALA A 157 -1.22 -2.02 0.52
N PHE A 158 -1.44 -2.12 -0.79
CA PHE A 158 -0.85 -3.16 -1.65
C PHE A 158 0.20 -2.57 -2.59
N ILE A 159 1.47 -2.74 -2.24
CA ILE A 159 2.61 -2.19 -2.98
C ILE A 159 3.21 -3.25 -3.89
N ASN A 160 3.08 -3.08 -5.20
CA ASN A 160 3.71 -3.97 -6.18
C ASN A 160 5.22 -3.70 -6.28
N MET A 161 6.01 -4.76 -6.17
CA MET A 161 7.46 -4.67 -6.29
C MET A 161 7.85 -4.35 -7.73
N PRO A 162 8.56 -3.23 -7.98
CA PRO A 162 8.95 -2.87 -9.33
C PRO A 162 10.02 -3.81 -9.87
N HIS A 163 10.00 -4.04 -11.19
CA HIS A 163 11.09 -4.72 -11.88
C HIS A 163 12.40 -3.95 -11.72
N ARG A 164 13.48 -4.70 -11.65
CA ARG A 164 14.84 -4.19 -11.54
C ARG A 164 15.68 -4.62 -12.73
N PHE A 165 16.67 -3.79 -13.03
CA PHE A 165 17.53 -3.91 -14.20
C PHE A 165 18.99 -3.94 -13.77
N ARG A 166 19.76 -4.92 -14.26
CA ARG A 166 21.21 -5.02 -14.04
C ARG A 166 21.94 -5.49 -15.30
N LEU A 167 23.26 -5.33 -15.35
CA LEU A 167 24.03 -5.88 -16.46
C LEU A 167 24.08 -7.41 -16.41
N THR A 168 24.06 -8.03 -17.57
CA THR A 168 24.29 -9.47 -17.73
C THR A 168 25.79 -9.78 -17.73
N ASP A 169 26.16 -11.03 -17.42
CA ASP A 169 27.54 -11.51 -17.57
C ASP A 169 28.08 -11.30 -18.99
N ARG A 170 27.20 -11.42 -19.99
CA ARG A 170 27.52 -11.17 -21.39
C ARG A 170 27.95 -9.73 -21.63
N ALA A 171 27.23 -8.76 -21.06
CA ALA A 171 27.56 -7.35 -21.21
C ALA A 171 28.92 -7.02 -20.59
N VAL A 172 29.22 -7.57 -19.40
CA VAL A 172 30.52 -7.41 -18.75
C VAL A 172 31.63 -8.01 -19.61
N SER A 173 31.44 -9.24 -20.10
CA SER A 173 32.41 -9.93 -20.96
C SER A 173 32.71 -9.19 -22.28
N LEU A 174 31.76 -8.42 -22.79
CA LEU A 174 31.95 -7.58 -23.98
C LEU A 174 32.72 -6.29 -23.68
N TYR A 175 32.62 -5.77 -22.46
CA TYR A 175 33.30 -4.55 -22.03
C TYR A 175 34.76 -4.81 -21.63
N GLU A 176 35.06 -5.98 -21.06
CA GLU A 176 36.42 -6.36 -20.62
C GLU A 176 37.34 -6.83 -21.76
N GLN A 177 36.84 -6.94 -23.00
CA GLN A 177 37.62 -7.25 -24.20
C GLN A 177 38.29 -6.02 -24.80
#